data_AF-A0A0D3I7C5-F1
#
_entry.id   AF-A0A0D3I7C5-F1
#
_cell.length_a   1.000
_cell.length_b   1.000
_cell.length_c   1.000
_cell.angle_alpha   90.00
_cell.angle_beta   90.00
_cell.angle_gamma   90.00
#
_symmetry.space_group_name_H-M   'P 1'
#
loop_
_entity.id
_entity.type
_entity.pdbx_description
1 polymer ?
#
loop_
_entity_poly.entity_id
_entity_poly.type
_entity_poly.pdbx_seq_one_letter_code
_entity_poly.pdbx_strand_id
1 'polypeptide(L)'
;MEPSLCPFLQALVGLVACAAERAGMLHEILRRARRWRSQSLAAERALTAADRSCRLAAAKRTTLAEALKKASIEVRRLTLRAEEADFEGRRRALDAALRDALRRLESLTAERGRVVLGKLSEVDGRLRATFRALCDDGDASLEYATTPAVLFEEGVSIRARPPQSEWSHFEELSGGQKALVAVALQLALHPPDASHPCLYDEVDAALDTRRTKALADFMAQREGAQSIFVSHRPELLEAATMLVGCYVGESGGSQAVHAAFRATNSAATAKWRWTCSHVADAAPEWPALLAATTTATLILRADPSYPTVALFHVSLTLRKILKRRAAESPTSRTLWIL
;
A
#
# COMPACT_ATOMS: atom_id res chain seq x y z
N MET A 1 -3.13 -151.80 2.63
CA MET A 1 -2.38 -151.92 1.35
C MET A 1 -2.51 -150.59 0.63
N GLU A 2 -1.58 -149.67 0.88
CA GLU A 2 -1.40 -148.55 -0.04
C GLU A 2 -0.81 -149.09 -1.35
N PRO A 3 -1.31 -148.71 -2.53
CA PRO A 3 -0.61 -148.97 -3.77
C PRO A 3 0.59 -148.02 -3.82
N SER A 4 1.79 -148.56 -3.62
CA SER A 4 3.03 -147.83 -3.90
C SER A 4 3.03 -147.44 -5.37
N LEU A 5 2.72 -146.17 -5.65
CA LEU A 5 2.93 -145.58 -6.96
C LEU A 5 4.39 -145.80 -7.36
N CYS A 6 4.60 -146.29 -8.59
CA CYS A 6 5.93 -146.45 -9.16
C CYS A 6 6.75 -145.17 -8.94
N PRO A 7 8.01 -145.23 -8.47
CA PRO A 7 8.85 -144.06 -8.16
C PRO A 7 8.89 -143.00 -9.27
N PHE A 8 8.73 -143.44 -10.52
CA PHE A 8 8.66 -142.58 -11.70
C PHE A 8 7.40 -141.68 -11.75
N LEU A 9 6.24 -142.20 -11.35
CA LEU A 9 4.97 -141.45 -11.33
C LEU A 9 4.92 -140.43 -10.19
N GLN A 10 5.48 -140.75 -9.02
CA GLN A 10 5.63 -139.78 -7.92
C GLN A 10 6.57 -138.63 -8.30
N ALA A 11 7.68 -138.93 -9.00
CA ALA A 11 8.58 -137.90 -9.51
C ALA A 11 7.88 -136.97 -10.53
N LEU A 12 7.05 -137.52 -11.42
CA LEU A 12 6.28 -136.77 -12.42
C LEU A 12 5.23 -135.85 -11.79
N VAL A 13 4.46 -136.34 -10.80
CA VAL A 13 3.48 -135.51 -10.07
C VAL A 13 4.18 -134.39 -9.29
N GLY A 14 5.33 -134.68 -8.66
CA GLY A 14 6.16 -133.66 -8.01
C GLY A 14 6.70 -132.61 -8.99
N LEU A 15 7.08 -133.02 -10.20
CA LEU A 15 7.54 -132.12 -11.26
C LEU A 15 6.40 -131.24 -11.79
N VAL A 16 5.20 -131.80 -11.97
CA VAL A 16 4.00 -131.06 -12.41
C VAL A 16 3.52 -130.09 -11.32
N ALA A 17 3.52 -130.49 -10.05
CA ALA A 17 3.18 -129.61 -8.92
C ALA A 17 4.20 -128.48 -8.77
N CYS A 18 5.51 -128.77 -8.88
CA CYS A 18 6.56 -127.75 -8.87
C CYS A 18 6.47 -126.81 -10.08
N ALA A 19 6.11 -127.33 -11.26
CA ALA A 19 5.85 -126.51 -12.44
C ALA A 19 4.60 -125.62 -12.27
N ALA A 20 3.54 -126.12 -11.63
CA ALA A 20 2.34 -125.35 -11.32
C ALA A 20 2.58 -124.25 -10.28
N GLU A 21 3.35 -124.53 -9.22
CA GLU A 21 3.77 -123.52 -8.23
C GLU A 21 4.67 -122.44 -8.85
N ARG A 22 5.64 -122.84 -9.68
CA ARG A 22 6.49 -121.90 -10.44
C ARG A 22 5.66 -121.06 -11.41
N ALA A 23 4.65 -121.64 -12.06
CA ALA A 23 3.73 -120.92 -12.95
C ALA A 23 2.85 -119.93 -12.17
N GLY A 24 2.36 -120.29 -10.98
CA GLY A 24 1.62 -119.41 -10.08
C GLY A 24 2.46 -118.23 -9.56
N MET A 25 3.71 -118.51 -9.18
CA MET A 25 4.67 -117.49 -8.77
C MET A 25 5.00 -116.54 -9.92
N LEU A 26 5.21 -117.06 -11.13
CA LEU A 26 5.41 -116.27 -12.35
C LEU A 26 4.20 -115.39 -12.65
N HIS A 27 2.98 -115.90 -12.47
CA HIS A 27 1.74 -115.15 -12.68
C HIS A 27 1.58 -113.99 -11.70
N GLU A 28 1.89 -114.18 -10.41
CA GLU A 28 1.85 -113.11 -9.40
C GLU A 28 2.94 -112.05 -9.65
N ILE A 29 4.15 -112.47 -10.05
CA ILE A 29 5.22 -111.56 -10.48
C ILE A 29 4.77 -110.72 -11.67
N LEU A 30 4.17 -111.34 -12.69
CA LEU A 30 3.63 -110.63 -13.86
C LEU A 30 2.48 -109.68 -13.48
N ARG A 31 1.62 -110.06 -12.53
CA ARG A 31 0.53 -109.22 -12.02
C ARG A 31 1.07 -107.98 -11.29
N ARG A 32 2.09 -108.15 -10.44
CA ARG A 32 2.78 -107.04 -9.75
C ARG A 32 3.52 -106.16 -10.73
N ALA A 33 4.22 -106.74 -11.71
CA ALA A 33 4.90 -105.99 -12.77
C ALA A 33 3.92 -105.16 -13.62
N ARG A 34 2.75 -105.71 -13.98
CA ARG A 34 1.69 -104.97 -14.68
C ARG A 34 1.13 -103.82 -13.85
N ARG A 35 0.84 -104.05 -12.55
CA ARG A 35 0.40 -103.01 -11.62
C ARG A 35 1.44 -101.90 -11.48
N TRP A 36 2.70 -102.27 -11.24
CA TRP A 36 3.81 -101.31 -11.14
C TRP A 36 3.97 -100.52 -12.43
N ARG A 37 3.96 -101.18 -13.61
CA ARG A 37 3.99 -100.50 -14.91
C ARG A 37 2.83 -99.54 -15.09
N SER A 38 1.62 -99.91 -14.68
CA SER A 38 0.44 -99.04 -14.77
C SER A 38 0.53 -97.83 -13.84
N GLN A 39 1.04 -98.02 -12.62
CA GLN A 39 1.23 -96.96 -11.64
C GLN A 39 2.35 -95.99 -12.06
N SER A 40 3.48 -96.51 -12.54
CA SER A 40 4.58 -95.70 -13.08
C SER A 40 4.12 -94.88 -14.28
N LEU A 41 3.36 -95.47 -15.21
CA LEU A 41 2.81 -94.73 -16.35
C LEU A 41 1.79 -93.66 -15.92
N ALA A 42 0.98 -93.92 -14.90
CA ALA A 42 0.05 -92.94 -14.34
C ALA A 42 0.79 -91.77 -13.65
N ALA A 43 1.85 -92.06 -12.89
CA ALA A 43 2.68 -91.05 -12.24
C ALA A 43 3.42 -90.17 -13.27
N GLU A 44 3.95 -90.77 -14.33
CA GLU A 44 4.62 -90.04 -15.42
C GLU A 44 3.66 -89.09 -16.15
N ARG A 45 2.43 -89.53 -16.41
CA ARG A 45 1.36 -88.69 -16.99
C ARG A 45 0.99 -87.53 -16.06
N ALA A 46 0.86 -87.79 -14.76
CA ALA A 46 0.55 -86.76 -13.77
C ALA A 46 1.66 -85.70 -13.67
N LEU A 47 2.94 -86.13 -13.66
CA LEU A 47 4.09 -85.23 -13.65
C LEU A 47 4.13 -84.35 -14.91
N THR A 48 3.86 -84.95 -16.08
CA THR A 48 3.80 -84.21 -17.36
C THR A 48 2.67 -83.19 -17.37
N ALA A 49 1.49 -83.53 -16.81
CA ALA A 49 0.36 -82.61 -16.70
C ALA A 49 0.65 -81.45 -15.71
N ALA A 50 1.32 -81.74 -14.60
CA ALA A 50 1.76 -80.74 -13.63
C ALA A 50 2.80 -79.78 -14.24
N ASP A 51 3.81 -80.30 -14.97
CA ASP A 51 4.81 -79.48 -15.68
C ASP A 51 4.17 -78.55 -16.72
N ARG A 52 3.22 -79.06 -17.53
CA ARG A 52 2.43 -78.22 -18.45
C ARG A 52 1.67 -77.12 -17.72
N SER A 53 1.04 -77.44 -16.60
CA SER A 53 0.29 -76.47 -15.79
C SER A 53 1.21 -75.40 -15.21
N CYS A 54 2.39 -75.77 -14.71
CA CYS A 54 3.41 -74.84 -14.23
C CYS A 54 3.91 -73.92 -15.35
N ARG A 55 4.18 -74.44 -16.54
CA ARG A 55 4.60 -73.64 -17.71
C ARG A 55 3.54 -72.64 -18.14
N LEU A 56 2.27 -73.07 -18.19
CA LEU A 56 1.15 -72.18 -18.50
C LEU A 56 0.97 -71.09 -17.44
N ALA A 57 1.11 -71.43 -16.15
CA ALA A 57 1.06 -70.46 -15.06
C ALA A 57 2.23 -69.45 -15.14
N ALA A 58 3.44 -69.91 -15.46
CA ALA A 58 4.60 -69.04 -15.67
C ALA A 58 4.39 -68.07 -16.85
N ALA A 59 3.89 -68.57 -17.99
CA ALA A 59 3.56 -67.74 -19.16
C ALA A 59 2.46 -66.71 -18.85
N LYS A 60 1.43 -67.09 -18.10
CA LYS A 60 0.39 -66.13 -17.65
C LYS A 60 0.98 -65.03 -16.76
N ARG A 61 1.89 -65.37 -15.84
CA ARG A 61 2.55 -64.39 -14.97
C ARG A 61 3.39 -63.39 -15.76
N THR A 62 4.14 -63.82 -16.77
CA THR A 62 4.93 -62.90 -17.61
C THR A 62 4.03 -61.96 -18.40
N THR A 63 2.97 -62.48 -19.04
CA THR A 63 2.00 -61.63 -19.76
C THR A 63 1.31 -60.61 -18.85
N LEU A 64 0.96 -61.02 -17.62
CA LEU A 64 0.34 -60.13 -16.64
C LEU A 64 1.33 -59.06 -16.17
N ALA A 65 2.59 -59.42 -15.92
CA ALA A 65 3.63 -58.48 -15.54
C ALA A 65 3.87 -57.41 -16.63
N GLU A 66 3.90 -57.82 -17.90
CA GLU A 66 3.98 -56.89 -19.03
C GLU A 66 2.75 -55.97 -19.13
N ALA A 67 1.55 -56.53 -18.96
CA ALA A 67 0.31 -55.76 -18.95
C ALA A 67 0.29 -54.73 -17.80
N LEU A 68 0.70 -55.11 -16.60
CA LEU A 68 0.81 -54.21 -15.45
C LEU A 68 1.84 -53.11 -15.68
N LYS A 69 2.99 -53.42 -16.28
CA LYS A 69 4.01 -52.41 -16.64
C LYS A 69 3.45 -51.40 -17.63
N LYS A 70 2.75 -51.87 -18.68
CA LYS A 70 2.09 -51.00 -19.66
C LYS A 70 1.03 -50.11 -19.01
N ALA A 71 0.17 -50.68 -18.15
CA ALA A 71 -0.85 -49.94 -17.43
C ALA A 71 -0.25 -48.87 -16.49
N SER A 72 0.83 -49.20 -15.78
CA SER A 72 1.53 -48.25 -14.89
C SER A 72 2.11 -47.06 -15.66
N ILE A 73 2.74 -47.31 -16.82
CA ILE A 73 3.25 -46.26 -17.71
C ILE A 73 2.10 -45.38 -18.21
N GLU A 74 0.98 -45.98 -18.61
CA GLU A 74 -0.17 -45.22 -19.12
C GLU A 74 -0.80 -44.34 -18.03
N VAL A 75 -0.97 -44.88 -16.82
CA VAL A 75 -1.44 -44.08 -15.67
C VAL A 75 -0.50 -42.90 -15.43
N ARG A 76 0.82 -43.13 -15.36
CA ARG A 76 1.81 -42.05 -15.17
C ARG A 76 1.72 -41.00 -16.28
N ARG A 77 1.55 -41.42 -17.53
CA ARG A 77 1.40 -40.52 -18.69
C ARG A 77 0.15 -39.65 -18.57
N LEU A 78 -0.98 -40.24 -18.17
CA LEU A 78 -2.22 -39.49 -17.97
C LEU A 78 -2.12 -38.50 -16.81
N THR A 79 -1.47 -38.89 -15.70
CA THR A 79 -1.22 -37.99 -14.57
C THR A 79 -0.37 -36.79 -14.99
N LEU A 80 0.74 -37.03 -15.71
CA LEU A 80 1.61 -35.94 -16.18
C LEU A 80 0.86 -34.99 -17.12
N ARG A 81 0.03 -35.51 -18.03
CA ARG A 81 -0.80 -34.68 -18.92
C ARG A 81 -1.81 -33.82 -18.16
N ALA A 82 -2.41 -34.35 -17.09
CA ALA A 82 -3.33 -33.59 -16.25
C ALA A 82 -2.57 -32.47 -15.49
N GLU A 83 -1.41 -32.79 -14.92
CA GLU A 83 -0.55 -31.80 -14.28
C GLU A 83 -0.09 -30.70 -15.25
N GLU A 84 0.35 -31.06 -16.46
CA GLU A 84 0.71 -30.11 -17.53
C GLU A 84 -0.45 -29.19 -17.90
N ALA A 85 -1.66 -29.73 -18.06
CA ALA A 85 -2.85 -28.95 -18.35
C ALA A 85 -3.20 -27.98 -17.20
N ASP A 86 -3.08 -28.43 -15.95
CA ASP A 86 -3.28 -27.58 -14.77
C ASP A 86 -2.26 -26.44 -14.70
N PHE A 87 -0.98 -26.73 -14.94
CA PHE A 87 0.08 -25.72 -14.97
C PHE A 87 -0.14 -24.71 -16.09
N GLU A 88 -0.52 -25.16 -17.29
CA GLU A 88 -0.87 -24.27 -18.38
C GLU A 88 -2.09 -23.40 -18.06
N GLY A 89 -3.11 -23.98 -17.41
CA GLY A 89 -4.27 -23.25 -16.93
C GLY A 89 -3.89 -22.13 -15.96
N ARG A 90 -3.06 -22.44 -14.96
CA ARG A 90 -2.55 -21.45 -13.99
C ARG A 90 -1.71 -20.38 -14.67
N ARG A 91 -0.83 -20.74 -15.62
CA ARG A 91 -0.02 -19.77 -16.38
C ARG A 91 -0.91 -18.82 -17.17
N ARG A 92 -1.91 -19.32 -17.90
CA ARG A 92 -2.86 -18.50 -18.66
C ARG A 92 -3.66 -17.57 -17.75
N ALA A 93 -4.09 -18.06 -16.58
CA ALA A 93 -4.79 -17.25 -15.59
C ALA A 93 -3.89 -16.12 -15.04
N LEU A 94 -2.62 -16.42 -14.75
CA LEU A 94 -1.65 -15.42 -14.30
C LEU A 94 -1.37 -14.38 -15.39
N ASP A 95 -1.17 -14.80 -16.65
CA ASP A 95 -0.95 -13.90 -17.78
C ASP A 95 -2.17 -13.01 -18.06
N ALA A 96 -3.39 -13.53 -17.84
CA ALA A 96 -4.60 -12.73 -17.91
C ALA A 96 -4.66 -11.70 -16.77
N ALA A 97 -4.37 -12.12 -15.53
CA ALA A 97 -4.35 -11.24 -14.37
C ALA A 97 -3.30 -10.13 -14.49
N LEU A 98 -2.10 -10.44 -15.01
CA LEU A 98 -1.06 -9.45 -15.26
C LEU A 98 -1.49 -8.42 -16.31
N ARG A 99 -2.09 -8.87 -17.42
CA ARG A 99 -2.63 -7.97 -18.45
C ARG A 99 -3.74 -7.07 -17.90
N ASP A 100 -4.61 -7.61 -17.05
CA ASP A 100 -5.65 -6.82 -16.39
C ASP A 100 -5.07 -5.78 -15.43
N ALA A 101 -4.05 -6.16 -14.65
CA ALA A 101 -3.36 -5.24 -13.75
C ALA A 101 -2.66 -4.10 -14.50
N LEU A 102 -1.97 -4.42 -15.60
CA LEU A 102 -1.32 -3.41 -16.45
C LEU A 102 -2.33 -2.42 -17.05
N ARG A 103 -3.45 -2.93 -17.59
CA ARG A 103 -4.52 -2.05 -18.12
C ARG A 103 -5.10 -1.14 -17.05
N ARG A 104 -5.31 -1.66 -15.83
CA ARG A 104 -5.78 -0.84 -14.69
C ARG A 104 -4.75 0.23 -14.33
N LEU A 105 -3.46 -0.12 -14.30
CA LEU A 105 -2.39 0.83 -13.99
C LEU A 105 -2.32 1.95 -15.03
N GLU A 106 -2.41 1.62 -16.31
CA GLU A 106 -2.43 2.59 -17.41
C GLU A 106 -3.62 3.55 -17.27
N SER A 107 -4.83 3.01 -17.03
CA SER A 107 -6.04 3.82 -16.83
C SER A 107 -5.94 4.74 -15.62
N LEU A 108 -5.44 4.24 -14.49
CA LEU A 108 -5.26 5.06 -13.27
C LEU A 108 -4.20 6.14 -13.47
N THR A 109 -3.12 5.84 -14.19
CA THR A 109 -2.05 6.80 -14.49
C THR A 109 -2.56 7.91 -15.41
N ALA A 110 -3.35 7.56 -16.42
CA ALA A 110 -3.97 8.53 -17.31
C ALA A 110 -4.96 9.44 -16.56
N GLU A 111 -5.82 8.88 -15.72
CA GLU A 111 -6.78 9.67 -14.94
C GLU A 111 -6.09 10.57 -13.92
N ARG A 112 -5.08 10.06 -13.22
CA ARG A 112 -4.23 10.85 -12.32
C ARG A 112 -3.60 12.03 -13.09
N GLY A 113 -3.03 11.76 -14.27
CA GLY A 113 -2.44 12.80 -15.13
C GLY A 113 -3.44 13.89 -15.49
N ARG A 114 -4.64 13.49 -15.92
CA ARG A 114 -5.72 14.42 -16.27
C ARG A 114 -6.13 15.31 -15.10
N VAL A 115 -6.32 14.73 -13.92
CA VAL A 115 -6.70 15.46 -12.71
C VAL A 115 -5.61 16.45 -12.29
N VAL A 116 -4.35 16.01 -12.27
CA VAL A 116 -3.22 16.85 -11.87
C VAL A 116 -3.05 18.02 -12.83
N LEU A 117 -3.08 17.77 -14.15
CA LEU A 117 -2.96 18.83 -15.16
C LEU A 117 -4.11 19.84 -15.06
N GLY A 118 -5.34 19.37 -14.87
CA GLY A 118 -6.49 20.26 -14.65
C GLY A 118 -6.31 21.15 -13.43
N LYS A 119 -5.78 20.61 -12.33
CA LYS A 119 -5.51 21.38 -11.11
C LYS A 119 -4.34 22.33 -11.24
N LEU A 120 -3.27 21.95 -11.93
CA LEU A 120 -2.15 22.85 -12.21
C LEU A 120 -2.58 24.04 -13.07
N SER A 121 -3.45 23.81 -14.07
CA SER A 121 -4.01 24.89 -14.89
C SER A 121 -4.90 25.84 -14.06
N GLU A 122 -5.71 25.30 -13.16
CA GLU A 122 -6.54 26.09 -12.23
C GLU A 122 -5.67 26.97 -11.29
N VAL A 123 -4.60 26.39 -10.74
CA VAL A 123 -3.65 27.10 -9.87
C VAL A 123 -2.85 28.13 -10.66
N ASP A 124 -2.42 27.84 -11.89
CA ASP A 124 -1.71 28.79 -12.76
C ASP A 124 -2.57 30.02 -13.06
N GLY A 125 -3.84 29.81 -13.42
CA GLY A 125 -4.79 30.91 -13.65
C GLY A 125 -4.97 31.79 -12.40
N ARG A 126 -5.06 31.18 -11.22
CA ARG A 126 -5.14 31.91 -9.95
C ARG A 126 -3.84 32.62 -9.59
N LEU A 127 -2.68 32.01 -9.86
CA LEU A 127 -1.37 32.61 -9.63
C LEU A 127 -1.22 33.87 -10.46
N ARG A 128 -1.49 33.81 -11.77
CA ARG A 128 -1.47 34.96 -12.68
C ARG A 128 -2.37 36.08 -12.19
N ALA A 129 -3.61 35.76 -11.85
CA ALA A 129 -4.58 36.75 -11.35
C ALA A 129 -4.14 37.39 -10.03
N THR A 130 -3.68 36.57 -9.08
CA THR A 130 -3.22 37.04 -7.76
C THR A 130 -1.95 37.88 -7.89
N PHE A 131 -0.98 37.46 -8.70
CA PHE A 131 0.27 38.19 -8.88
C PHE A 131 0.04 39.55 -9.53
N ARG A 132 -0.85 39.64 -10.52
CA ARG A 132 -1.28 40.91 -11.14
C ARG A 132 -2.00 41.84 -10.17
N ALA A 133 -2.73 41.29 -9.20
CA ALA A 133 -3.38 42.10 -8.16
C ALA A 133 -2.38 42.65 -7.13
N LEU A 134 -1.31 41.90 -6.84
CA LEU A 134 -0.28 42.30 -5.88
C LEU A 134 0.84 43.16 -6.49
N CYS A 135 1.02 43.09 -7.81
CA CYS A 135 2.03 43.80 -8.57
C CYS A 135 1.41 44.48 -9.79
N ASP A 136 1.42 45.81 -9.80
CA ASP A 136 1.05 46.58 -10.98
C ASP A 136 2.01 46.24 -12.15
N ASP A 137 1.46 45.74 -13.26
CA ASP A 137 2.18 45.34 -14.49
C ASP A 137 3.14 44.12 -14.35
N GLY A 138 2.99 43.33 -13.28
CA GLY A 138 3.69 42.05 -13.12
C GLY A 138 2.92 40.85 -13.69
N ASP A 139 3.61 39.74 -13.98
CA ASP A 139 2.96 38.46 -14.29
C ASP A 139 3.74 37.27 -13.69
N ALA A 140 3.07 36.16 -13.40
CA ALA A 140 3.71 34.95 -12.88
C ALA A 140 2.98 33.71 -13.38
N SER A 141 3.73 32.68 -13.78
CA SER A 141 3.20 31.44 -14.35
C SER A 141 3.89 30.21 -13.79
N LEU A 142 3.12 29.15 -13.65
CA LEU A 142 3.64 27.80 -13.51
C LEU A 142 4.07 27.28 -14.89
N GLU A 143 5.13 26.49 -14.89
CA GLU A 143 5.64 25.84 -16.08
C GLU A 143 5.85 24.38 -15.82
N TYR A 144 5.21 23.60 -16.68
CA TYR A 144 5.13 22.16 -16.55
C TYR A 144 4.87 21.54 -17.91
N ALA A 145 5.35 20.31 -18.09
CA ALA A 145 5.05 19.54 -19.28
C ALA A 145 3.56 19.19 -19.34
N THR A 146 2.96 19.28 -20.53
CA THR A 146 1.56 18.87 -20.76
C THR A 146 1.40 17.36 -20.82
N THR A 147 2.49 16.61 -20.96
CA THR A 147 2.52 15.15 -20.94
C THR A 147 2.70 14.66 -19.49
N PRO A 148 1.75 13.88 -18.93
CA PRO A 148 1.82 13.44 -17.52
C PRO A 148 3.12 12.69 -17.16
N ALA A 149 3.62 11.83 -18.04
CA ALA A 149 4.84 11.06 -17.77
C ALA A 149 6.05 11.99 -17.51
N VAL A 150 6.22 12.99 -18.38
CA VAL A 150 7.29 13.98 -18.29
C VAL A 150 7.06 14.92 -17.10
N LEU A 151 5.82 15.33 -16.84
CA LEU A 151 5.47 16.16 -15.67
C LEU A 151 5.89 15.52 -14.35
N PHE A 152 5.70 14.20 -14.19
CA PHE A 152 6.07 13.52 -12.94
C PHE A 152 7.59 13.31 -12.79
N GLU A 153 8.36 13.44 -13.86
CA GLU A 153 9.82 13.34 -13.87
C GLU A 153 10.49 14.71 -13.67
N GLU A 154 10.07 15.72 -14.44
CA GLU A 154 10.67 17.06 -14.45
C GLU A 154 10.08 17.98 -13.37
N GLY A 155 8.83 17.73 -12.95
CA GLY A 155 8.13 18.52 -11.96
C GLY A 155 7.50 19.80 -12.50
N VAL A 156 7.34 20.78 -11.61
CA VAL A 156 6.74 22.09 -11.90
C VAL A 156 7.74 23.16 -11.52
N SER A 157 8.02 24.06 -12.44
CA SER A 157 8.84 25.25 -12.18
C SER A 157 7.96 26.51 -12.21
N ILE A 158 8.50 27.60 -11.66
CA ILE A 158 7.79 28.88 -11.59
C ILE A 158 8.63 29.91 -12.33
N ARG A 159 8.02 30.63 -13.27
CA ARG A 159 8.59 31.84 -13.84
C ARG A 159 7.77 33.05 -13.44
N ALA A 160 8.44 34.16 -13.22
CA ALA A 160 7.78 35.43 -12.93
C ALA A 160 8.43 36.57 -13.70
N ARG A 161 7.62 37.58 -13.98
CA ARG A 161 7.99 38.86 -14.53
C ARG A 161 7.57 39.95 -13.54
N PRO A 162 8.42 40.28 -12.56
CA PRO A 162 8.27 41.48 -11.74
C PRO A 162 8.12 42.77 -12.58
N PRO A 163 7.61 43.87 -11.99
CA PRO A 163 7.53 45.16 -12.67
C PRO A 163 8.91 45.59 -13.17
N GLN A 164 8.98 46.03 -14.43
CA GLN A 164 10.21 46.51 -15.08
C GLN A 164 11.34 45.46 -15.22
N SER A 165 11.05 44.16 -15.07
CA SER A 165 12.00 43.09 -15.38
C SER A 165 11.48 42.18 -16.49
N GLU A 166 12.39 41.41 -17.08
CA GLU A 166 12.06 40.32 -17.99
C GLU A 166 11.56 39.09 -17.20
N TRP A 167 11.01 38.11 -17.94
CA TRP A 167 10.68 36.80 -17.39
C TRP A 167 11.95 36.09 -16.92
N SER A 168 11.94 35.65 -15.68
CA SER A 168 13.05 34.93 -15.05
C SER A 168 12.54 33.75 -14.22
N HIS A 169 13.43 32.78 -14.01
CA HIS A 169 13.12 31.63 -13.16
C HIS A 169 13.10 32.04 -11.69
N PHE A 170 12.32 31.33 -10.87
CA PHE A 170 12.17 31.64 -9.45
C PHE A 170 13.51 31.76 -8.71
N GLU A 171 14.49 30.94 -9.09
CA GLU A 171 15.84 30.92 -8.51
C GLU A 171 16.64 32.21 -8.78
N GLU A 172 16.35 32.91 -9.87
CA GLU A 172 17.07 34.10 -10.34
C GLU A 172 16.52 35.41 -9.72
N LEU A 173 15.33 35.35 -9.14
CA LEU A 173 14.66 36.52 -8.55
C LEU A 173 15.38 37.03 -7.29
N SER A 174 15.24 38.33 -7.02
CA SER A 174 15.72 38.93 -5.76
C SER A 174 14.91 38.45 -4.55
N GLY A 175 15.45 38.58 -3.33
CA GLY A 175 14.78 38.08 -2.12
C GLY A 175 13.36 38.61 -1.92
N GLY A 176 13.13 39.91 -2.14
CA GLY A 176 11.79 40.51 -2.06
C GLY A 176 10.85 40.09 -3.19
N GLN A 177 11.40 39.87 -4.40
CA GLN A 177 10.62 39.33 -5.52
C GLN A 177 10.20 37.87 -5.28
N LYS A 178 11.12 37.04 -4.76
CA LYS A 178 10.85 35.66 -4.35
C LYS A 178 9.77 35.61 -3.29
N ALA A 179 9.85 36.46 -2.27
CA ALA A 179 8.83 36.55 -1.23
C ALA A 179 7.45 36.88 -1.82
N LEU A 180 7.37 37.85 -2.74
CA LEU A 180 6.10 38.18 -3.38
C LEU A 180 5.53 37.02 -4.20
N VAL A 181 6.34 36.37 -5.04
CA VAL A 181 5.90 35.20 -5.83
C VAL A 181 5.42 34.09 -4.91
N ALA A 182 6.12 33.84 -3.81
CA ALA A 182 5.74 32.84 -2.82
C ALA A 182 4.39 33.16 -2.15
N VAL A 183 4.17 34.41 -1.72
CA VAL A 183 2.89 34.85 -1.16
C VAL A 183 1.76 34.71 -2.17
N ALA A 184 1.98 35.14 -3.43
CA ALA A 184 1.00 35.00 -4.50
C ALA A 184 0.63 33.54 -4.76
N LEU A 185 1.63 32.64 -4.77
CA LEU A 185 1.40 31.21 -4.94
C LEU A 185 0.64 30.60 -3.76
N GLN A 186 1.01 30.95 -2.52
CA GLN A 186 0.29 30.47 -1.33
C GLN A 186 -1.19 30.89 -1.36
N LEU A 187 -1.46 32.12 -1.81
CA LEU A 187 -2.82 32.64 -1.98
C LEU A 187 -3.57 32.00 -3.15
N ALA A 188 -2.89 31.60 -4.22
CA ALA A 188 -3.47 30.90 -5.36
C ALA A 188 -3.82 29.43 -5.03
N LEU A 189 -2.99 28.78 -4.19
CA LEU A 189 -3.22 27.42 -3.71
C LEU A 189 -4.39 27.33 -2.73
N HIS A 190 -4.66 28.39 -1.96
CA HIS A 190 -5.78 28.45 -1.03
C HIS A 190 -6.97 29.15 -1.69
N PRO A 191 -8.02 28.41 -2.13
CA PRO A 191 -9.20 29.03 -2.70
C PRO A 191 -9.93 29.90 -1.66
N PRO A 192 -10.67 30.94 -2.11
CA PRO A 192 -11.44 31.82 -1.23
C PRO A 192 -12.52 31.07 -0.42
N ASP A 193 -13.04 29.94 -0.92
CA ASP A 193 -14.06 29.13 -0.22
C ASP A 193 -13.48 28.06 0.71
N ALA A 194 -12.24 28.24 1.20
CA ALA A 194 -11.65 27.29 2.12
C ALA A 194 -12.44 27.23 3.44
N SER A 195 -12.88 26.04 3.84
CA SER A 195 -13.71 25.80 5.03
C SER A 195 -13.01 26.04 6.37
N HIS A 196 -11.73 26.40 6.36
CA HIS A 196 -10.89 26.52 7.55
C HIS A 196 -10.10 27.83 7.53
N PRO A 197 -9.87 28.46 8.70
CA PRO A 197 -9.08 29.67 8.78
C PRO A 197 -7.62 29.44 8.36
N CYS A 198 -7.04 30.42 7.68
CA CYS A 198 -5.62 30.45 7.32
C CYS A 198 -4.84 31.37 8.26
N LEU A 199 -3.61 30.98 8.63
CA LEU A 199 -2.69 31.77 9.46
C LEU A 199 -1.45 32.14 8.64
N TYR A 200 -1.13 33.42 8.60
CA TYR A 200 0.03 34.00 7.93
C TYR A 200 0.92 34.64 8.99
N ASP A 201 2.16 34.17 9.13
CA ASP A 201 3.10 34.65 10.15
C ASP A 201 4.23 35.42 9.48
N GLU A 202 4.30 36.74 9.70
CA GLU A 202 5.31 37.67 9.18
C GLU A 202 5.61 37.52 7.66
N VAL A 203 4.59 37.15 6.88
CA VAL A 203 4.72 36.94 5.42
C VAL A 203 5.10 38.19 4.64
N ASP A 204 4.96 39.34 5.29
CA ASP A 204 5.22 40.70 4.83
C ASP A 204 6.60 41.22 5.22
N ALA A 205 7.39 40.47 6.00
CA ALA A 205 8.72 40.91 6.47
C ALA A 205 9.68 41.27 5.32
N ALA A 206 9.55 40.59 4.18
CA ALA A 206 10.36 40.82 2.97
C ALA A 206 9.68 41.69 1.91
N LEU A 207 8.47 42.20 2.18
CA LEU A 207 7.71 43.04 1.25
C LEU A 207 7.97 44.52 1.52
N ASP A 208 7.99 45.33 0.45
CA ASP A 208 8.01 46.78 0.57
C ASP A 208 6.63 47.33 0.98
N THR A 209 6.58 48.60 1.38
CA THR A 209 5.34 49.28 1.80
C THR A 209 4.23 49.22 0.74
N ARG A 210 4.57 49.38 -0.54
CA ARG A 210 3.58 49.38 -1.63
C ARG A 210 2.96 47.99 -1.81
N ARG A 211 3.77 46.94 -1.81
CA ARG A 211 3.33 45.55 -1.95
C ARG A 211 2.57 45.07 -0.71
N THR A 212 3.00 45.48 0.48
CA THR A 212 2.30 45.17 1.73
C THR A 212 0.90 45.78 1.73
N LYS A 213 0.76 47.01 1.25
CA LYS A 213 -0.55 47.64 1.05
C LYS A 213 -1.40 46.91 0.01
N ALA A 214 -0.83 46.55 -1.15
CA ALA A 214 -1.55 45.78 -2.17
C ALA A 214 -2.04 44.42 -1.64
N LEU A 215 -1.23 43.75 -0.82
CA LEU A 215 -1.62 42.53 -0.12
C LEU A 215 -2.78 42.78 0.84
N ALA A 216 -2.71 43.84 1.64
CA ALA A 216 -3.77 44.22 2.57
C ALA A 216 -5.10 44.49 1.85
N ASP A 217 -5.05 45.27 0.76
CA ASP A 217 -6.22 45.59 -0.07
C ASP A 217 -6.79 44.33 -0.75
N PHE A 218 -5.93 43.45 -1.26
CA PHE A 218 -6.33 42.18 -1.85
C PHE A 218 -7.03 41.25 -0.84
N MET A 219 -6.50 41.16 0.38
CA MET A 219 -7.09 40.34 1.44
C MET A 219 -8.41 40.92 1.96
N ALA A 220 -8.55 42.25 1.99
CA ALA A 220 -9.80 42.90 2.37
C ALA A 220 -10.93 42.65 1.36
N GLN A 221 -10.60 42.42 0.08
CA GLN A 221 -11.56 42.10 -0.98
C GLN A 221 -11.89 40.60 -1.07
N ARG A 222 -11.07 39.72 -0.50
CA ARG A 222 -11.34 38.27 -0.49
C ARG A 222 -12.48 37.94 0.46
N GLU A 223 -13.61 37.53 -0.13
CA GLU A 223 -14.73 36.96 0.62
C GLU A 223 -14.54 35.44 0.83
N GLY A 224 -15.20 34.88 1.85
CA GLY A 224 -15.29 33.43 2.07
C GLY A 224 -14.22 32.80 2.98
N ALA A 225 -13.03 33.40 3.09
CA ALA A 225 -11.93 32.84 3.89
C ALA A 225 -11.63 33.67 5.15
N GLN A 226 -11.68 33.03 6.33
CA GLN A 226 -11.14 33.64 7.54
C GLN A 226 -9.61 33.61 7.49
N SER A 227 -8.97 34.79 7.58
CA SER A 227 -7.52 34.91 7.56
C SER A 227 -7.02 35.54 8.85
N ILE A 228 -5.93 35.02 9.39
CA ILE A 228 -5.27 35.53 10.58
C ILE A 228 -3.85 35.89 10.16
N PHE A 229 -3.41 37.11 10.42
CA PHE A 229 -2.05 37.54 10.12
C PHE A 229 -1.32 37.82 11.43
N VAL A 230 -0.01 37.63 11.46
CA VAL A 230 0.88 38.15 12.50
C VAL A 230 1.82 39.09 11.79
N SER A 231 1.80 40.36 12.16
CA SER A 231 2.51 41.40 11.43
C SER A 231 2.76 42.63 12.28
N HIS A 232 3.90 43.28 12.04
CA HIS A 232 4.24 44.59 12.58
C HIS A 232 4.07 45.72 11.54
N ARG A 233 3.58 45.41 10.34
CA ARG A 233 3.46 46.37 9.23
C ARG A 233 2.17 47.18 9.35
N PRO A 234 2.25 48.53 9.45
CA PRO A 234 1.08 49.38 9.59
C PRO A 234 0.04 49.16 8.48
N GLU A 235 0.48 48.86 7.26
CA GLU A 235 -0.40 48.73 6.10
C GLU A 235 -1.37 47.55 6.23
N LEU A 236 -0.91 46.41 6.78
CA LEU A 236 -1.77 45.25 7.07
C LEU A 236 -2.63 45.47 8.31
N LEU A 237 -2.06 46.10 9.35
CA LEU A 237 -2.76 46.45 10.58
C LEU A 237 -3.96 47.36 10.33
N GLU A 238 -3.83 48.35 9.43
CA GLU A 238 -4.90 49.27 9.07
C GLU A 238 -6.05 48.61 8.29
N ALA A 239 -5.76 47.58 7.51
CA ALA A 239 -6.79 46.82 6.77
C ALA A 239 -7.50 45.77 7.63
N ALA A 240 -6.98 45.48 8.82
CA ALA A 240 -7.55 44.49 9.72
C ALA A 240 -8.96 44.87 10.17
N THR A 241 -9.85 43.87 10.22
CA THR A 241 -11.18 44.08 10.82
C THR A 241 -11.13 43.93 12.34
N MET A 242 -10.15 43.18 12.87
CA MET A 242 -9.85 43.13 14.29
C MET A 242 -8.34 43.05 14.56
N LEU A 243 -7.90 43.79 15.58
CA LEU A 243 -6.52 43.79 16.06
C LEU A 243 -6.44 43.17 17.46
N VAL A 244 -5.44 42.33 17.66
CA VAL A 244 -5.10 41.71 18.94
C VAL A 244 -3.65 42.08 19.23
N GLY A 245 -3.43 42.90 20.24
CA GLY A 245 -2.09 43.28 20.66
C GLY A 245 -1.55 42.30 21.68
N CYS A 246 -0.33 41.80 21.50
CA CYS A 246 0.37 41.05 22.53
C CYS A 246 1.45 41.93 23.18
N TYR A 247 1.46 42.00 24.52
CA TYR A 247 2.55 42.65 25.26
C TYR A 247 3.17 41.69 26.27
N VAL A 248 4.46 41.86 26.53
CA VAL A 248 5.17 41.14 27.59
C VAL A 248 5.20 42.04 28.81
N GLY A 249 4.56 41.60 29.89
CA GLY A 249 4.60 42.32 31.16
C GLY A 249 5.97 42.24 31.83
N GLU A 250 6.23 43.10 32.80
CA GLU A 250 7.51 43.17 33.54
C GLU A 250 7.90 41.84 34.21
N SER A 251 6.94 40.96 34.47
CA SER A 251 7.15 39.61 35.02
C SER A 251 7.57 38.56 33.97
N GLY A 252 7.83 38.95 32.72
CA GLY A 252 8.24 38.05 31.64
C GLY A 252 7.13 37.15 31.07
N GLY A 253 5.88 37.34 31.52
CA GLY A 253 4.71 36.67 30.98
C GLY A 253 4.04 37.48 29.88
N SER A 254 3.72 36.84 28.75
CA SER A 254 2.94 37.46 27.67
C SER A 254 1.46 37.56 28.06
N GLN A 255 0.88 38.76 27.96
CA GLN A 255 -0.55 39.02 28.15
C GLN A 255 -1.13 39.57 26.84
N ALA A 256 -2.28 39.04 26.42
CA ALA A 256 -2.97 39.51 25.22
C ALA A 256 -3.97 40.62 25.59
N VAL A 257 -4.00 41.69 24.80
CA VAL A 257 -4.98 42.78 24.89
C VAL A 257 -5.80 42.80 23.62
N HIS A 258 -7.12 42.78 23.79
CA HIS A 258 -8.04 42.89 22.68
C HIS A 258 -8.45 44.35 22.48
N ALA A 259 -8.35 44.85 21.24
CA ALA A 259 -8.93 46.12 20.84
C ALA A 259 -9.82 45.89 19.62
N ALA A 260 -11.15 45.90 19.85
CA ALA A 260 -12.10 45.88 18.75
C ALA A 260 -12.21 47.30 18.16
N PHE A 261 -11.71 47.50 16.94
CA PHE A 261 -11.85 48.76 16.22
C PHE A 261 -12.87 48.62 15.09
N ARG A 262 -14.06 49.23 15.28
CA ARG A 262 -14.85 49.75 14.16
C ARG A 262 -15.74 50.89 14.62
N ALA A 263 -15.16 52.08 14.69
CA ALA A 263 -15.86 53.35 14.49
C ALA A 263 -14.82 54.37 14.04
N THR A 264 -14.97 54.87 12.81
CA THR A 264 -14.45 56.15 12.29
C THR A 264 -13.33 56.82 13.10
N ASN A 265 -12.10 56.86 12.57
CA ASN A 265 -11.32 58.10 12.45
C ASN A 265 -9.95 57.87 11.81
N SER A 266 -9.54 58.90 11.06
CA SER A 266 -8.27 59.06 10.38
C SER A 266 -7.06 58.56 11.18
N ALA A 267 -6.21 57.78 10.54
CA ALA A 267 -4.88 57.36 11.02
C ALA A 267 -3.94 58.54 11.38
N ALA A 268 -4.35 59.79 11.18
CA ALA A 268 -3.54 61.00 11.44
C ALA A 268 -3.67 61.61 12.86
N THR A 269 -4.57 61.12 13.74
CA THR A 269 -4.82 61.79 15.04
C THR A 269 -4.79 60.90 16.28
N ALA A 270 -4.40 59.63 16.17
CA ALA A 270 -4.20 58.76 17.33
C ALA A 270 -2.87 59.09 18.04
N LYS A 271 -2.85 60.23 18.72
CA LYS A 271 -1.88 60.51 19.79
C LYS A 271 -2.17 59.48 20.88
N TRP A 272 -1.35 58.42 20.95
CA TRP A 272 -1.44 57.31 21.90
C TRP A 272 -1.83 57.81 23.30
N ARG A 273 -3.10 57.56 23.69
CA ARG A 273 -3.59 57.89 25.02
C ARG A 273 -4.22 56.63 25.60
N TRP A 274 -3.43 55.96 26.44
CA TRP A 274 -3.86 54.88 27.29
C TRP A 274 -5.02 55.34 28.17
N THR A 275 -6.11 54.59 28.18
CA THR A 275 -7.01 54.56 29.33
C THR A 275 -7.36 53.11 29.60
N CYS A 276 -6.71 52.54 30.62
CA CYS A 276 -7.22 51.36 31.30
C CYS A 276 -8.52 51.78 31.99
N SER A 277 -9.64 51.20 31.59
CA SER A 277 -10.80 51.14 32.46
C SER A 277 -11.03 49.69 32.82
N HIS A 278 -10.84 49.42 34.10
CA HIS A 278 -11.28 48.21 34.79
C HIS A 278 -12.73 47.92 34.41
N VAL A 279 -12.98 46.75 33.81
CA VAL A 279 -13.77 45.63 34.35
C VAL A 279 -13.75 44.57 33.24
N ALA A 280 -12.83 43.62 33.38
CA ALA A 280 -12.90 42.38 32.63
C ALA A 280 -13.92 41.48 33.33
N ASP A 281 -15.15 41.44 32.80
CA ASP A 281 -16.02 40.29 33.02
C ASP A 281 -15.39 39.11 32.27
N ALA A 282 -14.54 38.40 33.02
CA ALA A 282 -13.78 37.25 32.58
C ALA A 282 -14.73 36.07 32.33
N ALA A 283 -14.69 35.54 31.10
CA ALA A 283 -14.97 34.12 30.90
C ALA A 283 -13.96 33.32 31.75
N PRO A 284 -14.41 32.48 32.71
CA PRO A 284 -13.58 32.04 33.84
C PRO A 284 -12.48 31.00 33.51
N GLU A 285 -12.23 30.68 32.24
CA GLU A 285 -11.47 29.48 31.85
C GLU A 285 -10.11 29.79 31.19
N TRP A 286 -9.87 31.05 30.84
CA TRP A 286 -8.67 31.48 30.10
C TRP A 286 -7.38 31.64 30.93
N PRO A 287 -7.41 32.05 32.22
CA PRO A 287 -6.19 32.21 33.01
C PRO A 287 -5.42 30.89 33.22
N ALA A 288 -6.12 29.77 33.36
CA ALA A 288 -5.50 28.45 33.57
C ALA A 288 -4.84 27.90 32.31
N LEU A 289 -5.39 28.21 31.12
CA LEU A 289 -4.85 27.75 29.84
C LEU A 289 -3.59 28.52 29.42
N LEU A 290 -3.56 29.83 29.72
CA LEU A 290 -2.37 30.68 29.51
C LEU A 290 -1.25 30.32 30.49
N ALA A 291 -1.55 30.01 31.75
CA ALA A 291 -0.55 29.55 32.71
C ALA A 291 0.16 28.26 32.24
N ALA A 292 -0.57 27.32 31.63
CA ALA A 292 0.03 26.11 31.06
C ALA A 292 0.99 26.38 29.88
N THR A 293 0.73 27.44 29.10
CA THR A 293 1.65 27.86 28.03
C THR A 293 2.89 28.58 28.56
N THR A 294 2.79 29.32 29.67
CA THR A 294 3.93 30.04 30.26
C THR A 294 4.88 29.12 31.03
N THR A 295 4.36 28.06 31.67
CA THR A 295 5.22 27.09 32.41
C THR A 295 6.12 26.27 31.48
N ALA A 296 5.70 26.01 30.24
CA ALA A 296 6.54 25.32 29.25
C ALA A 296 7.72 26.17 28.76
N THR A 297 7.62 27.51 28.85
CA THR A 297 8.68 28.43 28.41
C THR A 297 9.80 28.60 29.45
N LEU A 298 9.53 28.32 30.74
CA LEU A 298 10.47 28.57 31.84
C LEU A 298 11.45 27.40 32.14
N ILE A 299 11.24 26.21 31.59
CA ILE A 299 12.09 25.03 31.86
C ILE A 299 13.30 24.93 30.91
N LEU A 300 13.41 25.76 29.87
CA LEU A 300 14.44 25.63 28.83
C LEU A 300 15.70 26.52 28.98
N ARG A 301 15.93 27.13 30.15
CA ARG A 301 17.18 27.86 30.41
C ARG A 301 18.25 26.94 31.03
N ALA A 302 18.85 26.07 30.21
CA ALA A 302 20.06 25.34 30.59
C ALA A 302 20.86 24.73 29.40
N ASP A 303 21.06 25.41 28.26
CA ASP A 303 22.18 25.08 27.34
C ASP A 303 22.37 26.18 26.27
N PRO A 304 23.59 26.68 25.97
CA PRO A 304 23.82 27.68 24.93
C PRO A 304 23.87 27.14 23.49
N SER A 305 23.68 25.83 23.25
CA SER A 305 24.19 25.20 22.01
C SER A 305 23.17 24.83 20.91
N TYR A 306 21.85 25.06 21.06
CA TYR A 306 20.85 24.69 20.03
C TYR A 306 19.59 25.59 19.97
N PRO A 307 19.21 26.17 18.81
CA PRO A 307 17.91 26.78 18.60
C PRO A 307 17.10 26.03 17.53
N THR A 308 16.23 25.10 17.92
CA THR A 308 15.21 24.54 16.97
C THR A 308 13.93 23.97 17.61
N VAL A 309 13.77 23.96 18.94
CA VAL A 309 12.62 23.27 19.57
C VAL A 309 11.58 24.22 20.20
N ALA A 310 11.84 25.53 20.28
CA ALA A 310 10.91 26.48 20.90
C ALA A 310 9.70 26.88 20.01
N LEU A 311 9.81 26.75 18.67
CA LEU A 311 8.80 27.24 17.71
C LEU A 311 7.60 26.29 17.50
N PHE A 312 7.74 25.00 17.84
CA PHE A 312 6.71 23.99 17.54
C PHE A 312 5.49 24.01 18.49
N HIS A 313 5.62 24.56 19.70
CA HIS A 313 4.58 24.43 20.74
C HIS A 313 3.52 25.54 20.74
N VAL A 314 3.87 26.75 20.28
CA VAL A 314 2.92 27.88 20.15
C VAL A 314 1.91 27.58 19.02
N SER A 315 2.40 27.04 17.91
CA SER A 315 1.59 26.67 16.73
C SER A 315 0.52 25.61 17.02
N LEU A 316 0.84 24.53 17.74
CA LEU A 316 -0.11 23.44 18.01
C LEU A 316 -1.22 23.83 18.99
N THR A 317 -0.91 24.74 19.92
CA THR A 317 -1.85 25.18 20.95
C THR A 317 -2.82 26.23 20.39
N LEU A 318 -2.32 27.20 19.61
CA LEU A 318 -3.17 28.10 18.83
C LEU A 318 -4.07 27.30 17.88
N ARG A 319 -3.53 26.29 17.19
CA ARG A 319 -4.29 25.43 16.28
C ARG A 319 -5.43 24.67 16.95
N LYS A 320 -5.25 24.20 18.20
CA LYS A 320 -6.33 23.54 18.99
C LYS A 320 -7.41 24.52 19.42
N ILE A 321 -7.02 25.74 19.81
CA ILE A 321 -7.94 26.81 20.23
C ILE A 321 -8.77 27.29 19.03
N LEU A 322 -8.12 27.51 17.88
CA LEU A 322 -8.78 27.93 16.64
C LEU A 322 -9.72 26.85 16.09
N LYS A 323 -9.35 25.55 16.20
CA LYS A 323 -10.24 24.43 15.83
C LYS A 323 -11.49 24.34 16.70
N ARG A 324 -11.42 24.66 18.00
CA ARG A 324 -12.60 24.70 18.88
C ARG A 324 -13.52 25.87 18.53
N ARG A 325 -12.98 27.06 18.27
CA ARG A 325 -13.80 28.22 17.89
C ARG A 325 -14.44 28.12 16.50
N ALA A 326 -13.78 27.49 15.53
CA ALA A 326 -14.38 27.19 14.23
C ALA A 326 -15.63 26.28 14.34
N ALA A 327 -15.75 25.51 15.43
CA ALA A 327 -16.93 24.68 15.71
C ALA A 327 -18.06 25.45 16.44
N GLU A 328 -17.76 26.61 17.03
CA GLU A 328 -18.69 27.38 17.88
C GLU A 328 -19.37 28.55 17.16
N SER A 329 -18.80 29.06 16.05
CA SER A 329 -19.45 30.09 15.21
C SER A 329 -18.89 30.07 13.77
N PRO A 330 -19.61 29.50 12.79
CA PRO A 330 -19.15 29.43 11.40
C PRO A 330 -19.17 30.78 10.65
N THR A 331 -19.68 31.85 11.28
CA THR A 331 -20.19 33.03 10.55
C THR A 331 -19.41 34.33 10.76
N SER A 332 -18.35 34.36 11.58
CA SER A 332 -17.61 35.61 11.87
C SER A 332 -16.50 35.90 10.86
N ARG A 333 -16.89 36.54 9.76
CA ARG A 333 -16.06 37.14 8.71
C ARG A 333 -15.10 38.18 9.29
N THR A 334 -13.82 37.85 9.46
CA THR A 334 -12.87 38.82 10.06
C THR A 334 -11.42 38.43 9.79
N LEU A 335 -10.64 39.40 9.31
CA LEU A 335 -9.18 39.39 9.35
C LEU A 335 -8.74 39.71 10.78
N TRP A 336 -8.01 38.81 11.43
CA TRP A 336 -7.46 39.01 12.78
C TRP A 336 -5.96 39.21 12.68
N ILE A 337 -5.41 40.29 13.25
CA ILE A 337 -3.95 40.45 13.35
C ILE A 337 -3.50 40.34 14.80
N LEU A 338 -2.55 39.44 15.05
CA LEU A 338 -1.91 39.14 16.34
C LEU A 338 -0.52 39.79 16.43
#